data_AF-A0A5D0R7L4-F1
#
_entry.id   AF-A0A5D0R7L4-F1
#
_cell.length_a   1.000
_cell.length_b   1.000
_cell.length_c   1.000
_cell.angle_alpha   90.00
_cell.angle_beta   90.00
_cell.angle_gamma   90.00
#
_symmetry.space_group_name_H-M   'P 1'
#
loop_
_entity.id
_entity.type
_entity.pdbx_description
1 polymer ?
#
loop_
_entity_poly.entity_id
_entity_poly.type
_entity_poly.pdbx_seq_one_letter_code
_entity_poly.pdbx_strand_id
1 'polypeptide(L)'
;KGFSGLPLLFERPADTLRWHLWHGKVMTAATILKVLQIDCDRLHAETRELREAAKRVKARCQDLYSYLANNFDALVDYGHRHRNGLAVSSSRAEGCVDDIGNTRMGKRRRMRWSPRGAQRVAVTRAAVLDRRLGVSKRAA
;
A
#
# COMPACT_ATOMS: atom_id res chain seq x y z
N LYS A 1 12.52 -4.08 -4.62
CA LYS A 1 12.71 -5.24 -5.54
C LYS A 1 11.75 -5.04 -6.70
N GLY A 2 12.26 -4.62 -7.86
CA GLY A 2 11.42 -4.34 -9.03
C GLY A 2 10.80 -5.62 -9.60
N PHE A 3 9.78 -5.43 -10.44
CA PHE A 3 9.06 -6.46 -11.21
C PHE A 3 9.94 -7.19 -12.27
N SER A 4 11.27 -7.16 -12.13
CA SER A 4 12.22 -7.72 -13.09
C SER A 4 12.04 -9.24 -13.18
N GLY A 5 11.59 -9.73 -14.33
CA GLY A 5 11.41 -11.15 -14.63
C GLY A 5 9.96 -11.61 -14.81
N LEU A 6 8.98 -10.68 -14.79
CA LEU A 6 7.69 -10.90 -15.44
C LEU A 6 7.89 -10.66 -16.94
N PRO A 7 7.64 -11.64 -17.81
CA PRO A 7 7.62 -11.36 -19.24
C PRO A 7 6.57 -10.27 -19.52
N LEU A 8 6.83 -9.41 -20.51
CA LEU A 8 5.98 -8.29 -20.95
C LEU A 8 4.48 -8.69 -21.07
N LEU A 9 4.22 -9.97 -21.33
CA LEU A 9 2.91 -10.62 -21.30
C LEU A 9 2.06 -10.28 -20.07
N PHE A 10 2.67 -10.03 -18.90
CA PHE A 10 1.95 -9.79 -17.64
C PHE A 10 1.88 -8.32 -17.21
N GLU A 11 2.45 -7.38 -17.97
CA GLU A 11 2.36 -5.95 -17.65
C GLU A 11 0.92 -5.43 -17.77
N ARG A 12 0.25 -5.68 -18.90
CA ARG A 12 -1.14 -5.24 -19.10
C ARG A 12 -2.11 -5.78 -18.04
N PRO A 13 -2.09 -7.08 -17.69
CA PRO A 13 -2.88 -7.58 -16.58
C PRO A 13 -2.55 -6.92 -15.24
N ALA A 14 -1.28 -6.60 -14.97
CA ALA A 14 -0.88 -5.94 -13.72
C ALA A 14 -1.44 -4.51 -13.62
N ASP A 15 -1.38 -3.73 -14.71
CA ASP A 15 -1.96 -2.39 -14.75
C ASP A 15 -3.48 -2.43 -14.60
N THR A 16 -4.12 -3.39 -15.26
CA THR A 16 -5.57 -3.62 -15.15
C THR A 16 -5.97 -3.96 -13.71
N LEU A 17 -5.24 -4.88 -13.06
CA LEU A 17 -5.45 -5.24 -11.66
C LEU A 17 -5.28 -4.04 -10.74
N ARG A 18 -4.20 -3.26 -10.92
CA ARG A 18 -3.95 -2.05 -10.15
C ARG A 18 -5.12 -1.07 -10.27
N TRP A 19 -5.63 -0.86 -11.48
CA TRP A 19 -6.77 0.03 -11.71
C TRP A 19 -8.02 -0.48 -10.98
N HIS A 20 -8.36 -1.76 -11.10
CA HIS A 20 -9.53 -2.32 -10.41
C HIS A 20 -9.43 -2.19 -8.88
N LEU A 21 -8.27 -2.54 -8.31
CA LEU A 21 -8.05 -2.45 -6.87
C LEU A 21 -8.12 -1.01 -6.38
N TRP A 22 -7.55 -0.06 -7.13
CA TRP A 22 -7.66 1.36 -6.80
C TRP A 22 -9.11 1.86 -6.74
N HIS A 23 -9.98 1.32 -7.59
CA HIS A 23 -11.38 1.70 -7.69
C HIS A 23 -12.32 0.81 -6.87
N GLY A 24 -11.81 0.07 -5.88
CA GLY A 24 -12.62 -0.79 -5.02
C GLY A 24 -13.28 -1.98 -5.74
N LYS A 25 -12.91 -2.28 -6.99
CA LYS A 25 -13.46 -3.38 -7.79
C LYS A 25 -12.77 -4.70 -7.44
N VAL A 26 -12.80 -5.06 -6.17
CA VAL A 26 -12.04 -6.19 -5.60
C VAL A 26 -12.51 -7.52 -6.20
N MET A 27 -13.81 -7.73 -6.35
CA MET A 27 -14.34 -8.97 -6.95
C MET A 27 -13.88 -9.15 -8.40
N THR A 28 -13.89 -8.07 -9.19
CA THR A 28 -13.37 -8.09 -10.56
C THR A 28 -11.88 -8.42 -10.58
N ALA A 29 -11.10 -7.80 -9.70
CA ALA A 29 -9.68 -8.10 -9.58
C ALA A 29 -9.43 -9.56 -9.17
N ALA A 30 -10.21 -10.12 -8.24
CA ALA A 30 -10.13 -11.51 -7.82
C ALA A 30 -10.44 -12.48 -8.98
N THR A 31 -11.44 -12.18 -9.81
CA THR A 31 -11.73 -12.96 -11.02
C THR A 31 -10.57 -12.91 -12.01
N ILE A 32 -10.01 -11.73 -12.28
CA ILE A 32 -8.86 -11.57 -13.18
C ILE A 32 -7.66 -12.40 -12.66
N LEU A 33 -7.40 -12.38 -11.34
CA LEU A 33 -6.34 -13.19 -10.75
C LEU A 33 -6.53 -14.68 -10.96
N LYS A 34 -7.77 -15.17 -10.86
CA LYS A 34 -8.08 -16.58 -11.12
C LYS A 34 -7.91 -16.95 -12.58
N VAL A 35 -8.34 -16.09 -13.51
CA VAL A 35 -8.11 -16.28 -14.95
C VAL A 35 -6.61 -16.35 -15.26
N LEU A 36 -5.82 -15.42 -14.71
CA LEU A 36 -4.37 -15.42 -14.91
C LEU A 36 -3.69 -16.68 -14.37
N GLN A 37 -4.16 -17.22 -13.24
CA GLN A 37 -3.64 -18.49 -12.71
C GLN A 37 -3.92 -19.66 -13.67
N ILE A 38 -5.12 -19.71 -14.25
CA ILE A 38 -5.51 -20.72 -15.25
C ILE A 38 -4.67 -20.56 -16.53
N ASP A 39 -4.48 -19.33 -17.00
CA ASP A 39 -3.66 -19.08 -18.20
C ASP A 39 -2.20 -19.47 -17.97
N CYS A 40 -1.65 -19.22 -16.77
CA CYS A 40 -0.31 -19.72 -16.41
C CYS A 40 -0.23 -21.25 -16.45
N ASP A 41 -1.30 -21.94 -16.07
CA ASP A 41 -1.41 -23.40 -16.17
C ASP A 41 -1.61 -23.90 -17.60
N ARG A 42 -1.81 -23.03 -18.59
CA ARG A 42 -1.93 -23.43 -20.01
C ARG A 42 -0.62 -23.27 -20.78
N LEU A 43 0.34 -22.51 -20.26
CA LEU A 43 1.64 -22.23 -20.88
C LEU A 43 2.63 -23.42 -20.86
N HIS A 44 2.13 -24.66 -20.77
CA HIS A 44 2.92 -25.87 -20.57
C HIS A 44 3.82 -26.25 -21.75
N ALA A 45 3.47 -25.83 -22.97
CA ALA A 45 4.16 -26.19 -24.22
C ALA A 45 5.35 -25.26 -24.60
N GLU A 46 5.66 -24.25 -23.79
CA GLU A 46 6.63 -23.20 -24.16
C GLU A 46 8.06 -23.45 -23.67
N THR A 47 8.98 -22.51 -23.89
CA THR A 47 10.37 -22.60 -23.42
C THR A 47 10.47 -22.79 -21.91
N ARG A 48 11.59 -23.34 -21.42
CA ARG A 48 11.81 -23.55 -19.97
C ARG A 48 11.77 -22.24 -19.19
N GLU A 49 12.27 -21.16 -19.77
CA GLU A 49 12.25 -19.83 -19.17
C GLU A 49 10.83 -19.31 -18.97
N LEU A 50 9.95 -19.49 -19.96
CA LEU A 50 8.57 -19.05 -19.85
C LEU A 50 7.80 -19.86 -18.81
N ARG A 51 8.02 -21.17 -18.75
CA ARG A 51 7.42 -22.01 -17.69
C ARG A 51 7.77 -21.53 -16.29
N GLU A 52 9.05 -21.21 -16.06
CA GLU A 52 9.47 -20.70 -14.76
C GLU A 52 8.92 -19.29 -14.47
N ALA A 53 8.77 -18.45 -15.49
CA ALA A 53 8.10 -17.16 -15.35
C ALA A 53 6.61 -17.32 -14.99
N ALA A 54 5.87 -18.19 -15.69
CA ALA A 54 4.47 -18.48 -15.44
C ALA A 54 4.24 -19.03 -14.02
N LYS A 55 5.12 -19.93 -13.54
CA LYS A 55 5.08 -20.41 -12.15
C LYS A 55 5.22 -19.26 -11.14
N ARG A 56 6.17 -18.34 -11.36
CA ARG A 56 6.34 -17.17 -10.49
C ARG A 56 5.11 -16.28 -10.50
N VAL A 57 4.53 -16.02 -11.68
CA VAL A 57 3.32 -15.20 -11.81
C VAL A 57 2.15 -15.84 -11.08
N LYS A 58 1.91 -17.14 -11.30
CA LYS A 58 0.87 -17.90 -10.63
C LYS A 58 0.99 -17.82 -9.11
N ALA A 59 2.19 -18.00 -8.56
CA ALA A 59 2.44 -17.86 -7.13
C ALA A 59 2.08 -16.45 -6.63
N ARG A 60 2.49 -15.40 -7.34
CA ARG A 60 2.14 -14.01 -6.97
C ARG A 60 0.64 -13.73 -7.08
N CYS A 61 -0.03 -14.27 -8.10
CA CYS A 61 -1.48 -14.15 -8.23
C CYS A 61 -2.20 -14.85 -7.08
N GLN A 62 -1.69 -16.00 -6.62
CA GLN A 62 -2.24 -16.72 -5.47
C GLN A 62 -2.01 -15.95 -4.16
N ASP A 63 -0.82 -15.38 -3.96
CA ASP A 63 -0.50 -14.53 -2.80
C ASP A 63 -1.46 -13.33 -2.74
N LEU A 64 -1.60 -12.61 -3.86
CA LEU A 64 -2.47 -11.44 -3.93
C LEU A 64 -3.94 -11.82 -3.75
N TYR A 65 -4.41 -12.90 -4.37
CA TYR A 65 -5.77 -13.39 -4.19
C TYR A 65 -6.06 -13.70 -2.71
N SER A 66 -5.14 -14.39 -2.04
CA SER A 66 -5.27 -14.74 -0.63
C SER A 66 -5.29 -13.50 0.25
N TYR A 67 -4.44 -12.51 -0.05
CA TYR A 67 -4.46 -11.22 0.64
C TYR A 67 -5.82 -10.52 0.48
N LEU A 68 -6.34 -10.42 -0.74
CA LEU A 68 -7.63 -9.77 -1.01
C LEU A 68 -8.78 -10.47 -0.30
N ALA A 69 -8.79 -11.81 -0.31
CA ALA A 69 -9.81 -12.61 0.36
C ALA A 69 -9.76 -12.42 1.89
N ASN A 70 -8.57 -12.45 2.48
CA ASN A 70 -8.40 -12.32 3.93
C ASN A 70 -8.68 -10.90 4.45
N ASN A 71 -8.58 -9.88 3.60
CA ASN A 71 -8.71 -8.48 3.99
C ASN A 71 -9.93 -7.82 3.35
N PHE A 72 -10.88 -8.59 2.81
CA PHE A 72 -11.96 -8.07 1.95
C PHE A 72 -12.70 -6.89 2.58
N ASP A 73 -13.08 -7.01 3.85
CA ASP A 73 -13.82 -5.98 4.60
C ASP A 73 -12.99 -4.71 4.91
N ALA A 74 -11.66 -4.82 4.85
CA ALA A 74 -10.72 -3.74 5.12
C ALA A 74 -10.20 -3.05 3.84
N LEU A 75 -10.58 -3.54 2.65
CA LEU A 75 -10.13 -2.94 1.38
C LEU A 75 -10.83 -1.61 1.11
N VAL A 76 -10.03 -0.61 0.72
CA VAL A 76 -10.49 0.77 0.55
C VAL A 76 -10.64 1.11 -0.94
N ASP A 77 -11.78 1.69 -1.33
CA ASP A 77 -11.93 2.34 -2.64
C ASP A 77 -11.22 3.70 -2.65
N TYR A 78 -9.95 3.70 -3.05
CA TYR A 78 -9.14 4.91 -3.17
C TYR A 78 -9.64 5.86 -4.26
N GLY A 79 -10.25 5.34 -5.34
CA GLY A 79 -10.87 6.13 -6.39
C GLY A 79 -12.04 6.96 -5.87
N HIS A 80 -12.90 6.35 -5.05
CA HIS A 80 -13.97 7.07 -4.35
C HIS A 80 -13.40 8.12 -3.39
N ARG A 81 -12.39 7.78 -2.57
CA ARG A 81 -11.75 8.77 -1.68
C ARG A 81 -11.18 9.96 -2.44
N HIS A 82 -10.47 9.70 -3.54
CA HIS A 82 -9.88 10.74 -4.38
C HIS A 82 -10.94 11.67 -4.97
N ARG A 83 -12.03 11.14 -5.54
CA ARG A 83 -13.13 11.95 -6.09
C ARG A 83 -13.84 12.81 -5.04
N ASN A 84 -13.86 12.37 -3.79
CA ASN A 84 -14.44 13.10 -2.67
C ASN A 84 -13.44 14.01 -1.94
N GLY A 85 -12.21 14.18 -2.44
CA GLY A 85 -11.19 14.99 -1.80
C GLY A 85 -10.71 14.46 -0.43
N LEU A 86 -10.98 13.19 -0.13
CA LEU A 86 -10.52 12.54 1.10
C LEU A 86 -9.06 12.14 0.96
N ALA A 87 -8.33 12.17 2.07
CA ALA A 87 -6.95 11.69 2.11
C ALA A 87 -6.88 10.23 1.61
N VAL A 88 -6.02 10.02 0.61
CA VAL A 88 -5.80 8.73 -0.06
C VAL A 88 -4.70 7.92 0.64
N SER A 89 -3.72 8.59 1.26
CA SER A 89 -2.63 7.93 1.98
C SER A 89 -2.20 8.76 3.18
N SER A 90 -1.82 8.08 4.27
CA SER A 90 -1.11 8.64 5.41
C SER A 90 0.37 8.93 5.11
N SER A 91 0.90 8.59 3.94
CA SER A 91 2.33 8.72 3.61
C SER A 91 2.93 10.10 3.89
N ARG A 92 2.17 11.18 3.64
CA ARG A 92 2.61 12.56 3.99
C ARG A 92 2.71 12.76 5.51
N ALA A 93 1.78 12.21 6.27
CA ALA A 93 1.80 12.27 7.74
C ALA A 93 2.89 11.35 8.31
N GLU A 94 3.04 10.13 7.76
CA GLU A 94 4.07 9.16 8.13
C GLU A 94 5.47 9.72 7.88
N GLY A 95 5.74 10.30 6.70
CA GLY A 95 7.02 10.93 6.42
C GLY A 95 7.37 12.05 7.40
N CYS A 96 6.39 12.89 7.78
CA CYS A 96 6.61 13.92 8.79
C CYS A 96 6.91 13.33 10.18
N VAL A 97 6.23 12.24 10.56
CA VAL A 97 6.47 11.56 11.83
C VAL A 97 7.84 10.89 11.83
N ASP A 98 8.24 10.26 10.73
CA ASP A 98 9.54 9.63 10.54
C ASP A 98 10.68 10.65 10.60
N ASP A 99 10.52 11.81 9.95
CA ASP A 99 11.49 12.90 10.00
C ASP A 99 11.67 13.45 11.43
N ILE A 100 10.56 13.66 12.15
CA ILE A 100 10.59 14.10 13.56
C ILE A 100 11.24 13.04 14.43
N GLY A 101 10.85 11.78 14.25
CA GLY A 101 11.38 10.61 14.94
C GLY A 101 12.89 10.48 14.73
N ASN A 102 13.36 10.54 13.49
CA ASN A 102 14.79 10.49 13.17
C ASN A 102 15.55 11.70 13.73
N THR A 103 14.98 12.90 13.65
CA THR A 103 15.62 14.12 14.16
C THR A 103 15.79 14.09 15.68
N ARG A 104 14.79 13.58 16.42
CA ARG A 104 14.73 13.64 17.88
C ARG A 104 15.19 12.36 18.57
N MET A 105 14.86 11.20 18.01
CA MET A 105 15.21 9.88 18.55
C MET A 105 16.41 9.22 17.85
N GLY A 106 16.97 9.85 16.82
CA GLY A 106 18.20 9.39 16.15
C GLY A 106 19.36 9.21 17.13
N LYS A 107 20.21 8.22 16.87
CA LYS A 107 21.24 7.67 17.78
C LYS A 107 22.27 8.68 18.33
N ARG A 108 22.28 9.94 17.87
CA ARG A 108 23.28 10.97 18.21
C ARG A 108 22.72 12.20 18.96
N ARG A 109 21.44 12.24 19.35
CA ARG A 109 20.88 13.39 20.10
C ARG A 109 20.58 13.07 21.57
N ARG A 110 20.81 14.07 22.44
CA ARG A 110 20.65 13.99 23.92
C ARG A 110 19.21 13.99 24.41
N MET A 111 18.24 14.27 23.54
CA MET A 111 16.83 14.48 23.90
C MET A 111 15.95 13.37 23.32
N ARG A 112 16.00 12.18 23.94
CA ARG A 112 15.21 11.02 23.52
C ARG A 112 13.84 11.09 24.19
N TRP A 113 12.78 11.06 23.40
CA TRP A 113 11.44 10.87 23.96
C TRP A 113 11.24 9.41 24.34
N SER A 114 10.48 9.17 25.40
CA SER A 114 9.93 7.83 25.63
C SER A 114 8.90 7.51 24.53
N PRO A 115 8.63 6.23 24.22
CA PRO A 115 7.60 5.85 23.25
C PRO A 115 6.24 6.51 23.53
N ARG A 116 5.85 6.60 24.81
CA ARG A 116 4.63 7.29 25.24
C ARG A 116 4.68 8.80 24.97
N GLY A 117 5.84 9.43 25.21
CA GLY A 117 6.02 10.86 24.92
C GLY A 117 5.94 11.17 23.43
N ALA A 118 6.58 10.36 22.59
CA ALA A 118 6.52 10.48 21.13
C ALA A 118 5.08 10.33 20.61
N GLN A 119 4.35 9.31 21.11
CA GLN A 119 2.95 9.10 20.73
C GLN A 119 2.06 10.30 21.08
N ARG A 120 2.20 10.87 22.29
CA ARG A 120 1.42 12.05 22.70
C ARG A 120 1.66 13.25 21.79
N VAL A 121 2.93 13.53 21.45
CA VAL A 121 3.27 14.63 20.55
C VAL A 121 2.70 14.40 19.14
N ALA A 122 2.80 13.18 18.61
CA ALA A 122 2.24 12.83 17.31
C ALA A 122 0.72 13.02 17.28
N VAL A 123 0.00 12.54 18.32
CA VAL A 123 -1.46 12.70 18.44
C VAL A 123 -1.86 14.17 18.52
N THR A 124 -1.20 14.98 19.35
CA THR A 124 -1.50 16.42 19.45
C THR A 124 -1.23 17.12 18.12
N ARG A 125 -0.13 16.80 17.43
CA ARG A 125 0.21 17.41 16.15
C ARG A 125 -0.78 17.02 15.05
N ALA A 126 -1.19 15.76 15.00
CA ALA A 126 -2.24 15.29 14.08
C ALA A 126 -3.56 16.03 14.34
N ALA A 127 -3.96 16.18 15.61
CA ALA A 127 -5.19 16.89 15.97
C ALA A 127 -5.13 18.40 15.63
N VAL A 128 -3.96 19.04 15.71
CA VAL A 128 -3.78 20.44 15.26
C VAL A 128 -3.88 20.53 13.73
N LEU A 129 -3.24 19.62 12.99
CA LEU A 129 -3.32 19.58 11.52
C LEU A 129 -4.76 19.32 11.02
N ASP A 130 -5.48 18.45 11.71
CA ASP A 130 -6.90 18.16 11.46
C ASP A 130 -7.84 19.25 11.99
N ARG A 131 -7.31 20.37 12.51
CA ARG A 131 -8.06 21.49 13.10
C ARG A 131 -8.99 21.11 14.26
N ARG A 132 -8.79 19.95 14.85
CA ARG A 132 -9.50 19.48 16.07
C ARG A 132 -8.96 20.17 17.32
N LEU A 133 -7.71 20.65 17.28
CA LEU A 133 -7.09 21.47 18.32
C LEU A 133 -6.57 22.79 17.75
N GLY A 134 -6.82 23.88 18.45
CA GLY A 134 -6.27 25.20 18.14
C GLY A 134 -4.93 25.44 18.85
N VAL A 135 -4.04 26.22 18.23
CA VAL A 135 -2.82 26.70 18.89
C VAL A 135 -3.18 27.96 19.68
N SER A 136 -3.24 27.84 21.00
CA SER A 136 -3.36 29.02 21.86
C SER A 136 -2.04 29.79 21.84
N LYS A 137 -2.08 31.06 21.41
CA LYS A 137 -0.96 31.98 21.59
C LYS A 137 -1.05 32.51 23.01
N ARG A 138 -0.07 32.18 23.86
CA ARG A 138 0.11 32.91 25.11
C ARG A 138 0.55 34.32 24.75
N ALA A 139 -0.17 35.33 25.25
CA ALA A 139 0.33 36.70 25.28
C ALA A 139 1.61 36.71 26.13
N ALA A 140 2.66 37.35 25.61
CA ALA A 140 3.91 37.57 26.32
C ALA A 140 3.72 38.61 27.43
#